data_AF-J9GA71-F1
#
_entry.id   AF-J9GA71-F1
#
_cell.length_a   1.000
_cell.length_b   1.000
_cell.length_c   1.000
_cell.angle_alpha   90.00
_cell.angle_beta   90.00
_cell.angle_gamma   90.00
#
_symmetry.space_group_name_H-M   'P 1'
#
loop_
_entity.id
_entity.type
_entity.pdbx_description
1 polymer ?
#
loop_
_entity_poly.entity_id
_entity_poly.type
_entity_poly.pdbx_seq_one_letter_code
_entity_poly.pdbx_strand_id
1 'polypeptide(L)'
;MAQHAILRFEKHKGNPARPLEAHHERQKEQYASNPDIDTSRSKYNFHIVKPEGRYYHFIKSRIEQAGCRTRRDSTRFVDTLITASPEFFKKKSPKEIQEFFQRAADFLIGRVGKENIVSAVVHMDEKTPHLHLVFVPLTEDNRLCAKEIIGNRANLTKWQDDFHAYMVEKYPDLERGESASKTGRKHIPTRLFKQAVNLSKQARAIEATLDGITPFNAGKKKEEALSLLKKWFPQMENFSGQLKKYKVTINDLLAENEQLEARAKASEKGKMKDTMERAKAGKRAERHSAAG
;
A
#
# COMPACT_ATOMS: atom_id res chain seq x y z
N MET A 1 12.13 -12.51 -1.21
CA MET A 1 12.03 -11.05 -0.97
C MET A 1 11.45 -10.87 0.41
N ALA A 2 11.94 -9.88 1.15
CA ALA A 2 11.41 -9.53 2.46
C ALA A 2 9.90 -9.23 2.37
N GLN A 3 9.13 -9.72 3.34
CA GLN A 3 7.69 -9.53 3.41
C GLN A 3 7.40 -8.66 4.62
N HIS A 4 6.91 -7.43 4.42
CA HIS A 4 6.75 -6.49 5.52
C HIS A 4 5.30 -6.41 5.98
N ALA A 5 5.11 -6.33 7.30
CA ALA A 5 3.86 -5.88 7.88
C ALA A 5 3.78 -4.34 7.77
N ILE A 6 2.63 -3.82 7.33
CA ILE A 6 2.44 -2.39 7.06
C ILE A 6 1.27 -1.88 7.90
N LEU A 7 1.56 -0.90 8.76
CA LEU A 7 0.58 -0.12 9.53
C LEU A 7 0.77 1.36 9.20
N ARG A 8 -0.27 2.10 8.83
CA ARG A 8 -0.14 3.54 8.56
C ARG A 8 -1.37 4.30 9.01
N PHE A 9 -1.15 5.33 9.82
CA PHE A 9 -2.20 6.24 10.29
C PHE A 9 -2.34 7.46 9.38
N GLU A 10 -3.57 7.87 9.15
CA GLU A 10 -3.94 9.15 8.52
C GLU A 10 -4.94 9.91 9.39
N LYS A 11 -4.59 11.14 9.78
CA LYS A 11 -5.38 11.95 10.71
C LYS A 11 -6.35 12.85 9.94
N HIS A 12 -7.61 12.88 10.34
CA HIS A 12 -8.65 13.67 9.68
C HIS A 12 -9.37 14.63 10.62
N LYS A 13 -9.64 15.84 10.13
CA LYS A 13 -10.32 16.91 10.88
C LYS A 13 -11.85 16.86 10.82
N GLY A 14 -12.45 15.87 10.16
CA GLY A 14 -13.90 15.69 10.00
C GLY A 14 -14.42 15.74 8.57
N ASN A 15 -13.96 16.72 7.77
CA ASN A 15 -14.47 16.94 6.41
C ASN A 15 -14.35 15.74 5.43
N PRO A 16 -13.33 14.86 5.48
CA PRO A 16 -13.26 13.75 4.54
C PRO A 16 -14.07 12.52 4.96
N ALA A 17 -14.88 12.58 6.02
CA ALA A 17 -15.64 11.41 6.51
C ALA A 17 -16.54 10.79 5.44
N ARG A 18 -17.33 11.59 4.72
CA ARG A 18 -18.24 11.09 3.67
C ARG A 18 -17.50 10.53 2.44
N PRO A 19 -16.50 11.22 1.86
CA PRO A 19 -15.70 10.63 0.78
C PRO A 19 -14.98 9.33 1.17
N LEU A 20 -14.43 9.23 2.39
CA LEU A 20 -13.79 8.02 2.89
C LEU A 20 -14.79 6.90 3.11
N GLU A 21 -15.92 7.19 3.75
CA GLU A 21 -17.01 6.23 3.91
C GLU A 21 -17.46 5.69 2.54
N ALA A 22 -17.68 6.57 1.56
CA ALA A 22 -18.08 6.15 0.22
C ALA A 22 -17.01 5.29 -0.48
N HIS A 23 -15.74 5.45 -0.13
CA HIS A 23 -14.66 4.57 -0.60
C HIS A 23 -14.70 3.22 0.14
N HIS A 24 -14.67 3.23 1.47
CA HIS A 24 -14.61 2.05 2.33
C HIS A 24 -15.81 1.13 2.15
N GLU A 25 -17.01 1.72 2.10
CA GLU A 25 -18.28 1.01 2.01
C GLU A 25 -18.75 0.81 0.56
N ARG A 26 -17.87 1.05 -0.42
CA ARG A 26 -18.13 0.85 -1.86
C ARG A 26 -19.45 1.47 -2.37
N GLN A 27 -19.76 2.69 -1.94
CA GLN A 27 -21.05 3.36 -2.23
C GLN A 27 -21.17 4.02 -3.61
N LYS A 28 -20.17 3.89 -4.49
CA LYS A 28 -20.21 4.45 -5.84
C LYS A 28 -20.19 3.34 -6.88
N GLU A 29 -20.94 3.52 -7.95
CA GLU A 29 -20.96 2.60 -9.09
C GLU A 29 -19.62 2.60 -9.85
N GLN A 30 -19.00 3.78 -9.96
CA GLN A 30 -17.71 3.95 -10.61
C GLN A 30 -16.76 4.79 -9.77
N TYR A 31 -15.53 4.29 -9.65
CA TYR A 31 -14.42 4.98 -9.03
C TYR A 31 -13.48 5.47 -10.13
N ALA A 32 -13.86 6.56 -10.82
CA ALA A 32 -13.03 7.17 -11.87
C ALA A 32 -11.60 7.52 -11.41
N SER A 33 -11.40 7.70 -10.09
CA SER A 33 -10.10 7.96 -9.47
C SER A 33 -9.32 6.70 -9.06
N ASN A 34 -9.94 5.52 -9.07
CA ASN A 34 -9.31 4.24 -8.74
C ASN A 34 -9.72 3.14 -9.74
N PRO A 35 -9.07 3.09 -10.93
CA PRO A 35 -9.36 2.06 -11.94
C PRO A 35 -8.91 0.65 -11.50
N ASP A 36 -8.20 0.52 -10.37
CA ASP A 36 -7.70 -0.75 -9.86
C ASP A 36 -8.74 -1.52 -9.02
N ILE A 37 -9.92 -0.92 -8.75
CA ILE A 37 -11.03 -1.59 -8.07
C ILE A 37 -11.74 -2.49 -9.08
N ASP A 38 -11.73 -3.79 -8.80
CA ASP A 38 -12.50 -4.80 -9.51
C ASP A 38 -13.84 -5.03 -8.80
N THR A 39 -14.89 -4.37 -9.28
CA THR A 39 -16.23 -4.43 -8.67
C THR A 39 -16.82 -5.83 -8.62
N SER A 40 -16.39 -6.75 -9.50
CA SER A 40 -16.82 -8.16 -9.48
C SER A 40 -16.31 -8.91 -8.25
N ARG A 41 -15.23 -8.40 -7.63
CA ARG A 41 -14.60 -8.94 -6.43
C ARG A 41 -15.05 -8.25 -5.14
N SER A 42 -15.79 -7.15 -5.20
CA SER A 42 -16.23 -6.42 -4.01
C SER A 42 -17.11 -7.26 -3.07
N LYS A 43 -17.77 -8.31 -3.59
CA LYS A 43 -18.49 -9.32 -2.79
C LYS A 43 -17.60 -10.11 -1.81
N TYR A 44 -16.27 -10.08 -2.00
CA TYR A 44 -15.30 -10.71 -1.12
C TYR A 44 -14.74 -9.75 -0.06
N ASN A 45 -15.08 -8.45 -0.14
CA ASN A 45 -14.79 -7.52 0.94
C ASN A 45 -15.60 -7.93 2.18
N PHE A 46 -15.04 -7.73 3.36
CA PHE A 46 -15.73 -8.09 4.60
C PHE A 46 -15.37 -7.14 5.72
N HIS A 47 -16.29 -6.97 6.65
CA HIS A 47 -16.08 -6.18 7.86
C HIS A 47 -15.67 -7.08 9.02
N ILE A 48 -14.66 -6.63 9.75
CA ILE A 48 -14.35 -7.10 11.11
C ILE A 48 -15.22 -6.33 12.10
N VAL A 49 -15.40 -5.03 11.89
CA VAL A 49 -16.35 -4.17 12.62
C VAL A 49 -17.19 -3.45 11.58
N LYS A 50 -18.49 -3.74 11.57
CA LYS A 50 -19.44 -3.04 10.70
C LYS A 50 -19.76 -1.66 11.29
N PRO A 51 -19.86 -0.62 10.46
CA PRO A 51 -20.26 0.70 10.95
C PRO A 51 -21.73 0.72 11.38
N GLU A 52 -21.99 1.36 12.52
CA GLU A 52 -23.34 1.68 12.99
C GLU A 52 -23.83 2.95 12.30
N GLY A 53 -24.20 2.83 11.02
CA GLY A 53 -24.68 3.93 10.19
C GLY A 53 -23.55 4.73 9.52
N ARG A 54 -23.79 6.04 9.32
CA ARG A 54 -22.83 6.92 8.62
C ARG A 54 -21.65 7.25 9.53
N TYR A 55 -20.43 7.25 8.97
CA TYR A 55 -19.21 7.49 9.74
C TYR A 55 -19.28 8.83 10.46
N TYR A 56 -19.75 9.88 9.77
CA TYR A 56 -19.88 11.22 10.34
C TYR A 56 -20.80 11.24 11.57
N HIS A 57 -21.92 10.53 11.54
CA HIS A 57 -22.86 10.47 12.65
C HIS A 57 -22.28 9.71 13.84
N PHE A 58 -21.64 8.58 13.61
CA PHE A 58 -20.94 7.83 14.66
C PHE A 58 -19.87 8.69 15.32
N ILE A 59 -18.98 9.30 14.54
CA ILE A 59 -17.88 10.14 15.05
C ILE A 59 -18.44 11.31 15.88
N LYS A 60 -19.48 11.98 15.37
CA LYS A 60 -20.14 13.08 16.07
C LYS A 60 -20.73 12.61 17.40
N SER A 61 -21.52 11.55 17.37
CA SER A 61 -22.19 10.99 18.55
C SER A 61 -21.19 10.54 19.61
N ARG A 62 -20.12 9.84 19.21
CA ARG A 62 -19.08 9.35 20.13
C ARG A 62 -18.33 10.50 20.82
N ILE A 63 -18.03 11.57 20.08
CA ILE A 63 -17.40 12.80 20.61
C ILE A 63 -18.34 13.53 21.58
N GLU A 64 -19.64 13.60 21.27
CA GLU A 64 -20.65 14.23 22.12
C GLU A 64 -20.85 13.45 23.43
N GLN A 65 -20.93 12.11 23.35
CA GLN A 65 -21.01 11.23 24.53
C GLN A 65 -19.79 11.35 25.45
N ALA A 66 -18.60 11.56 24.87
CA ALA A 66 -17.38 11.79 25.65
C ALA A 66 -17.36 13.15 26.36
N GLY A 67 -18.27 14.08 26.03
CA GLY A 67 -18.34 15.42 26.63
C GLY A 67 -17.12 16.29 26.33
N CYS A 68 -16.32 15.93 25.33
CA CYS A 68 -15.01 16.52 25.10
C CYS A 68 -15.08 17.82 24.30
N ARG A 69 -14.22 18.79 24.62
CA ARG A 69 -14.12 20.04 23.86
C ARG A 69 -13.47 19.78 22.49
N THR A 70 -14.12 20.24 21.42
CA THR A 70 -13.55 20.17 20.06
C THR A 70 -13.10 21.56 19.57
N ARG A 71 -12.06 21.57 18.73
CA ARG A 71 -11.59 22.75 17.99
C ARG A 71 -11.79 22.51 16.50
N ARG A 72 -11.76 23.58 15.70
CA ARG A 72 -11.89 23.48 14.23
C ARG A 72 -10.81 22.59 13.60
N ASP A 73 -9.63 22.56 14.20
CA ASP A 73 -8.48 21.79 13.73
C ASP A 73 -8.27 20.45 14.45
N SER A 74 -9.16 20.09 15.38
CA SER A 74 -9.13 18.81 16.08
C SER A 74 -9.13 17.65 15.09
N THR A 75 -8.24 16.68 15.30
CA THR A 75 -8.33 15.39 14.62
C THR A 75 -9.54 14.65 15.19
N ARG A 76 -10.61 14.54 14.39
CA ARG A 76 -11.88 13.94 14.79
C ARG A 76 -11.89 12.43 14.63
N PHE A 77 -11.14 11.92 13.67
CA PHE A 77 -10.98 10.49 13.44
C PHE A 77 -9.64 10.21 12.77
N VAL A 78 -9.25 8.95 12.83
CA VAL A 78 -8.04 8.42 12.20
C VAL A 78 -8.45 7.28 11.30
N ASP A 79 -8.02 7.32 10.04
CA ASP A 79 -8.08 6.17 9.13
C ASP A 79 -6.74 5.44 9.18
N THR A 80 -6.78 4.13 9.36
CA THR A 80 -5.60 3.29 9.48
C THR A 80 -5.57 2.27 8.37
N LEU A 81 -4.54 2.35 7.53
CA LEU A 81 -4.25 1.34 6.52
C LEU A 81 -3.40 0.23 7.15
N ILE A 82 -3.88 -1.00 7.07
CA ILE A 82 -3.16 -2.20 7.49
C ILE A 82 -3.06 -3.16 6.31
N THR A 83 -1.85 -3.62 5.98
CA THR A 83 -1.62 -4.60 4.91
C THR A 83 -0.25 -5.27 5.11
N ALA A 84 0.17 -6.08 4.14
CA ALA A 84 1.51 -6.63 4.05
C ALA A 84 2.02 -6.55 2.61
N SER A 85 3.28 -6.93 2.38
CA SER A 85 3.81 -7.09 1.02
C SER A 85 2.88 -7.99 0.17
N PRO A 86 2.62 -7.67 -1.12
CA PRO A 86 1.72 -8.48 -1.95
C PRO A 86 2.10 -9.98 -1.99
N GLU A 87 3.40 -10.28 -1.94
CA GLU A 87 3.96 -11.62 -1.88
C GLU A 87 3.45 -12.44 -0.70
N PHE A 88 3.16 -11.79 0.43
CA PHE A 88 2.67 -12.45 1.63
C PHE A 88 1.28 -13.06 1.44
N PHE A 89 0.43 -12.40 0.66
CA PHE A 89 -0.91 -12.88 0.38
C PHE A 89 -0.96 -13.89 -0.78
N LYS A 90 0.13 -14.04 -1.56
CA LYS A 90 0.15 -15.00 -2.67
C LYS A 90 -0.06 -16.41 -2.13
N LYS A 91 -0.98 -17.15 -2.74
CA LYS A 91 -1.35 -18.54 -2.38
C LYS A 91 -2.03 -18.72 -1.02
N LYS A 92 -2.33 -17.66 -0.27
CA LYS A 92 -3.14 -17.75 0.94
C LYS A 92 -4.62 -17.91 0.58
N SER A 93 -5.30 -18.79 1.29
CA SER A 93 -6.76 -18.94 1.19
C SER A 93 -7.47 -17.70 1.76
N PRO A 94 -8.74 -17.44 1.35
CA PRO A 94 -9.53 -16.36 1.93
C PRO A 94 -9.61 -16.41 3.46
N LYS A 95 -9.67 -17.61 4.05
CA LYS A 95 -9.69 -17.81 5.50
C LYS A 95 -8.39 -17.36 6.16
N GLU A 96 -7.23 -17.73 5.61
CA GLU A 96 -5.93 -17.27 6.15
C GLU A 96 -5.78 -15.75 6.07
N ILE A 97 -6.28 -15.14 4.99
CA ILE A 97 -6.28 -13.68 4.83
C ILE A 97 -7.20 -13.03 5.87
N GLN A 98 -8.39 -13.59 6.09
CA GLN A 98 -9.30 -13.13 7.14
C GLN A 98 -8.68 -13.22 8.52
N GLU A 99 -8.03 -14.34 8.86
CA GLU A 99 -7.33 -14.50 10.15
C GLU A 99 -6.18 -13.49 10.33
N PHE A 100 -5.45 -13.17 9.25
CA PHE A 100 -4.41 -12.15 9.28
C PHE A 100 -4.98 -10.78 9.64
N PHE A 101 -6.05 -10.36 8.96
CA PHE A 101 -6.66 -9.06 9.22
C PHE A 101 -7.41 -9.01 10.54
N GLN A 102 -8.02 -10.11 11.00
CA GLN A 102 -8.62 -10.20 12.32
C GLN A 102 -7.56 -9.94 13.40
N ARG A 103 -6.43 -10.66 13.35
CA ARG A 103 -5.32 -10.44 14.28
C ARG A 103 -4.84 -9.00 14.23
N ALA A 104 -4.63 -8.45 13.03
CA ALA A 104 -4.12 -7.10 12.89
C ALA A 104 -5.12 -6.03 13.40
N ALA A 105 -6.43 -6.26 13.24
CA ALA A 105 -7.47 -5.43 13.82
C ALA A 105 -7.49 -5.54 15.34
N ASP A 106 -7.41 -6.76 15.90
CA ASP A 106 -7.43 -7.00 17.35
C ASP A 106 -6.32 -6.22 18.07
N PHE A 107 -5.12 -6.16 17.49
CA PHE A 107 -4.01 -5.33 17.98
C PHE A 107 -4.41 -3.86 18.14
N LEU A 108 -5.04 -3.28 17.13
CA LEU A 108 -5.39 -1.86 17.13
C LEU A 108 -6.62 -1.61 18.01
N ILE A 109 -7.65 -2.44 17.91
CA ILE A 109 -8.87 -2.39 18.71
C ILE A 109 -8.53 -2.46 20.20
N GLY A 110 -7.66 -3.39 20.61
CA GLY A 110 -7.23 -3.53 22.00
C GLY A 110 -6.50 -2.31 22.55
N ARG A 111 -5.87 -1.50 21.69
CA ARG A 111 -5.16 -0.27 22.11
C ARG A 111 -6.00 0.99 22.09
N VAL A 112 -6.97 1.07 21.18
CA VAL A 112 -7.79 2.28 21.01
C VAL A 112 -9.17 2.19 21.65
N GLY A 113 -9.60 1.00 22.08
CA GLY A 113 -10.94 0.75 22.62
C GLY A 113 -11.95 0.44 21.52
N LYS A 114 -12.74 -0.62 21.71
CA LYS A 114 -13.71 -1.12 20.71
C LYS A 114 -14.82 -0.11 20.45
N GLU A 115 -15.25 0.60 21.49
CA GLU A 115 -16.26 1.66 21.46
C GLU A 115 -15.83 2.89 20.64
N ASN A 116 -14.54 3.00 20.32
CA ASN A 116 -14.00 4.08 19.51
C ASN A 116 -13.89 3.70 18.02
N ILE A 117 -14.14 2.44 17.66
CA ILE A 117 -14.04 1.94 16.29
C ILE A 117 -15.29 2.31 15.52
N VAL A 118 -15.10 3.08 14.43
CA VAL A 118 -16.17 3.47 13.52
C VAL A 118 -16.45 2.34 12.51
N SER A 119 -15.39 1.75 11.95
CA SER A 119 -15.46 0.66 10.98
C SER A 119 -14.09 -0.02 10.88
N ALA A 120 -14.10 -1.31 10.55
CA ALA A 120 -12.91 -2.07 10.18
C ALA A 120 -13.28 -2.96 8.98
N VAL A 121 -12.95 -2.51 7.77
CA VAL A 121 -13.31 -3.18 6.52
C VAL A 121 -12.07 -3.61 5.74
N VAL A 122 -12.10 -4.86 5.28
CA VAL A 122 -11.06 -5.45 4.44
C VAL A 122 -11.50 -5.37 2.98
N HIS A 123 -10.68 -4.72 2.16
CA HIS A 123 -10.83 -4.68 0.72
C HIS A 123 -10.04 -5.82 0.09
N MET A 124 -10.75 -6.68 -0.63
CA MET A 124 -10.25 -7.83 -1.39
C MET A 124 -10.38 -7.61 -2.90
N ASP A 125 -10.86 -6.46 -3.32
CA ASP A 125 -11.21 -6.07 -4.69
C ASP A 125 -10.19 -5.13 -5.34
N GLU A 126 -9.08 -4.86 -4.67
CA GLU A 126 -7.95 -4.09 -5.19
C GLU A 126 -6.72 -4.99 -5.40
N LYS A 127 -5.59 -4.38 -5.81
CA LYS A 127 -4.37 -5.12 -6.17
C LYS A 127 -3.80 -5.96 -5.03
N THR A 128 -3.86 -5.48 -3.80
CA THR A 128 -3.37 -6.18 -2.59
C THR A 128 -4.44 -6.08 -1.52
N PRO A 129 -4.80 -7.20 -0.85
CA PRO A 129 -5.69 -7.15 0.30
C PRO A 129 -5.24 -6.13 1.34
N HIS A 130 -6.14 -5.32 1.84
CA HIS A 130 -5.82 -4.34 2.88
C HIS A 130 -7.04 -4.00 3.72
N LEU A 131 -6.79 -3.63 4.97
CA LEU A 131 -7.76 -3.23 5.96
C LEU A 131 -7.72 -1.71 6.11
N HIS A 132 -8.90 -1.09 6.04
CA HIS A 132 -9.15 0.25 6.56
C HIS A 132 -9.82 0.13 7.92
N LEU A 133 -9.14 0.60 8.97
CA LEU A 133 -9.67 0.66 10.33
C LEU A 133 -9.76 2.10 10.78
N VAL A 134 -11.00 2.56 10.97
CA VAL A 134 -11.34 3.94 11.30
C VAL A 134 -11.73 4.03 12.77
N PHE A 135 -11.13 4.96 13.51
CA PHE A 135 -11.46 5.16 14.93
C PHE A 135 -11.48 6.64 15.34
N VAL A 136 -12.23 6.95 16.40
CA VAL A 136 -12.25 8.25 17.07
C VAL A 136 -11.12 8.26 18.13
N PRO A 137 -10.16 9.20 18.07
CA PRO A 137 -9.01 9.18 18.96
C PRO A 137 -9.33 9.79 20.32
N LEU A 138 -10.13 9.09 21.12
CA LEU A 138 -10.43 9.44 22.52
C LEU A 138 -9.45 8.76 23.46
N THR A 139 -8.88 9.53 24.38
CA THR A 139 -8.06 9.03 25.49
C THR A 139 -8.95 8.39 26.55
N GLU A 140 -8.35 7.64 27.48
CA GLU A 140 -9.07 7.00 28.59
C GLU A 140 -9.83 8.00 29.46
N ASP A 141 -9.30 9.23 29.59
CA ASP A 141 -9.96 10.35 30.28
C ASP A 141 -10.90 11.17 29.36
N ASN A 142 -11.36 10.57 28.26
CA ASN A 142 -12.35 11.12 27.32
C ASN A 142 -11.91 12.43 26.61
N ARG A 143 -10.62 12.70 26.41
CA ARG A 143 -10.16 13.83 25.57
C ARG A 143 -9.99 13.40 24.12
N LEU A 144 -10.43 14.24 23.18
CA LEU A 144 -10.17 14.05 21.75
C LEU A 144 -8.72 14.43 21.42
N CYS A 145 -7.79 13.48 21.54
CA CYS A 145 -6.35 13.73 21.44
C CYS A 145 -5.61 12.64 20.64
N ALA A 146 -5.65 12.74 19.31
CA ALA A 146 -4.86 11.88 18.43
C ALA A 146 -3.33 11.98 18.64
N LYS A 147 -2.85 13.09 19.21
CA LYS A 147 -1.43 13.26 19.55
C LYS A 147 -1.03 12.35 20.71
N GLU A 148 -1.92 12.06 21.64
CA GLU A 148 -1.61 11.23 22.80
C GLU A 148 -1.63 9.74 22.43
N ILE A 149 -2.64 9.32 21.67
CA ILE A 149 -2.81 7.93 21.24
C ILE A 149 -1.76 7.52 20.21
N ILE A 150 -1.57 8.34 19.16
CA ILE A 150 -0.64 8.01 18.07
C ILE A 150 0.78 8.51 18.38
N GLY A 151 0.88 9.61 19.15
CA GLY A 151 2.16 10.17 19.54
C GLY A 151 2.87 10.98 18.46
N ASN A 152 4.17 11.11 18.66
CA ASN A 152 5.12 11.78 17.77
C ASN A 152 5.86 10.76 16.88
N ARG A 153 6.96 11.18 16.23
CA ARG A 153 7.77 10.31 15.36
C ARG A 153 8.34 9.09 16.10
N ALA A 154 8.75 9.23 17.36
CA ALA A 154 9.25 8.12 18.16
C ALA A 154 8.12 7.13 18.49
N ASN A 155 6.95 7.63 18.91
CA ASN A 155 5.79 6.77 19.13
C ASN A 155 5.35 6.04 17.86
N LEU A 156 5.37 6.70 16.70
CA LEU A 156 5.08 6.06 15.42
C LEU A 156 6.06 4.93 15.08
N THR A 157 7.34 5.06 15.47
CA THR A 157 8.32 3.97 15.33
C THR A 157 7.96 2.82 16.27
N LYS A 158 7.67 3.12 17.54
CA LYS A 158 7.20 2.13 18.51
C LYS A 158 5.91 1.42 18.07
N TRP A 159 4.97 2.13 17.45
CA TRP A 159 3.75 1.54 16.88
C TRP A 159 4.07 0.46 15.84
N GLN A 160 5.07 0.70 14.98
CA GLN A 160 5.49 -0.31 14.00
C GLN A 160 6.23 -1.48 14.66
N ASP A 161 7.09 -1.20 15.65
CA ASP A 161 7.87 -2.21 16.36
C ASP A 161 6.93 -3.15 17.14
N ASP A 162 5.99 -2.57 17.89
CA ASP A 162 4.98 -3.31 18.62
C ASP A 162 4.03 -4.08 17.69
N PHE A 163 3.61 -3.47 16.57
CA PHE A 163 2.73 -4.13 15.60
C PHE A 163 3.44 -5.32 14.95
N HIS A 164 4.70 -5.15 14.56
CA HIS A 164 5.51 -6.24 14.03
C HIS A 164 5.66 -7.36 15.06
N ALA A 165 6.07 -7.04 16.30
CA ALA A 165 6.21 -8.01 17.38
C ALA A 165 4.93 -8.82 17.60
N TYR A 166 3.78 -8.16 17.59
CA TYR A 166 2.49 -8.83 17.70
C TYR A 166 2.17 -9.69 16.47
N MET A 167 2.46 -9.25 15.26
CA MET A 167 2.13 -10.02 14.05
C MET A 167 3.05 -11.23 13.86
N VAL A 168 4.35 -11.15 14.20
CA VAL A 168 5.30 -12.24 13.97
C VAL A 168 5.09 -13.47 14.84
N GLU A 169 4.44 -13.32 16.00
CA GLU A 169 4.04 -14.47 16.83
C GLU A 169 3.24 -15.52 16.04
N LYS A 170 2.42 -15.08 15.07
CA LYS A 170 1.67 -15.98 14.17
C LYS A 170 2.26 -16.05 12.76
N TYR A 171 2.96 -15.00 12.33
CA TYR A 171 3.47 -14.85 10.97
C TYR A 171 4.99 -14.57 10.98
N PRO A 172 5.82 -15.56 11.32
CA PRO A 172 7.26 -15.36 11.54
C PRO A 172 8.03 -14.91 10.30
N ASP A 173 7.47 -15.11 9.10
CA ASP A 173 8.04 -14.65 7.83
C ASP A 173 7.93 -13.13 7.62
N LEU A 174 7.20 -12.42 8.49
CA LEU A 174 7.07 -10.96 8.39
C LEU A 174 8.28 -10.24 8.99
N GLU A 175 8.82 -9.31 8.23
CA GLU A 175 9.93 -8.46 8.61
C GLU A 175 9.47 -7.05 8.99
N ARG A 176 10.18 -6.47 9.95
CA ARG A 176 9.99 -5.08 10.35
C ARG A 176 10.60 -4.16 9.30
N GLY A 177 9.80 -3.25 8.73
CA GLY A 177 10.32 -2.24 7.79
C GLY A 177 11.35 -1.31 8.43
N GLU A 178 12.24 -0.73 7.63
CA GLU A 178 13.22 0.22 8.17
C GLU A 178 12.57 1.54 8.60
N SER A 179 13.04 2.12 9.71
CA SER A 179 12.49 3.38 10.22
C SER A 179 12.83 4.55 9.29
N ALA A 180 11.88 5.46 9.12
CA ALA A 180 12.08 6.71 8.39
C ALA A 180 13.17 7.61 9.02
N SER A 181 13.50 7.43 10.31
CA SER A 181 14.63 8.13 10.94
C SER A 181 15.98 7.64 10.41
N LYS A 182 16.07 6.38 9.96
CA LYS A 182 17.28 5.79 9.37
C LYS A 182 17.35 6.07 7.87
N THR A 183 16.25 5.85 7.16
CA THR A 183 16.22 5.89 5.69
C THR A 183 15.89 7.27 5.10
N GLY A 184 15.27 8.16 5.88
CA GLY A 184 14.75 9.43 5.37
C GLY A 184 13.57 9.28 4.40
N ARG A 185 13.00 8.06 4.25
CA ARG A 185 11.89 7.78 3.35
C ARG A 185 10.65 8.61 3.70
N LYS A 186 9.97 9.10 2.67
CA LYS A 186 8.68 9.77 2.76
C LYS A 186 7.65 8.94 2.02
N HIS A 187 6.46 8.81 2.60
CA HIS A 187 5.34 8.16 1.94
C HIS A 187 5.03 8.85 0.61
N ILE A 188 5.14 8.10 -0.49
CA ILE A 188 4.72 8.51 -1.82
C ILE A 188 3.22 8.20 -1.95
N PRO A 189 2.35 9.20 -2.14
CA PRO A 189 0.92 8.96 -2.29
C PRO A 189 0.60 8.07 -3.50
N THR A 190 -0.40 7.18 -3.36
CA THR A 190 -0.86 6.29 -4.43
C THR A 190 -1.21 7.04 -5.72
N ARG A 191 -1.73 8.27 -5.61
CA ARG A 191 -2.02 9.15 -6.76
C ARG A 191 -0.79 9.41 -7.63
N LEU A 192 0.40 9.55 -7.04
CA LEU A 192 1.64 9.80 -7.79
C LEU A 192 2.07 8.57 -8.59
N PHE A 193 1.95 7.37 -8.01
CA PHE A 193 2.21 6.13 -8.76
C PHE A 193 1.26 5.99 -9.95
N LYS A 194 -0.04 6.27 -9.74
CA LYS A 194 -1.04 6.25 -10.81
C LYS A 194 -0.76 7.29 -11.90
N GLN A 195 -0.37 8.49 -11.50
CA GLN A 195 0.04 9.54 -12.42
C GLN A 195 1.26 9.11 -13.25
N ALA A 196 2.26 8.49 -12.63
CA ALA A 196 3.43 7.95 -13.32
C ALA A 196 3.06 6.90 -14.38
N VAL A 197 2.18 5.94 -14.03
CA VAL A 197 1.71 4.89 -14.96
C VAL A 197 0.95 5.50 -16.13
N ASN A 198 0.06 6.47 -15.88
CA ASN A 198 -0.68 7.16 -16.93
C ASN A 198 0.26 7.92 -17.88
N LEU A 199 1.20 8.71 -17.35
CA LEU A 199 2.18 9.44 -18.15
C LEU A 199 3.07 8.51 -18.97
N SER A 200 3.43 7.35 -18.43
CA SER A 200 4.19 6.32 -19.14
C SER A 200 3.38 5.68 -20.28
N LYS A 201 2.06 5.51 -20.10
CA LYS A 201 1.16 5.03 -21.16
C LYS A 201 1.02 6.07 -22.28
N GLN A 202 0.90 7.35 -21.91
CA GLN A 202 0.86 8.45 -22.89
C GLN A 202 2.18 8.54 -23.67
N ALA A 203 3.32 8.42 -23.00
CA ALA A 203 4.64 8.41 -23.65
C ALA A 203 4.75 7.28 -24.68
N ARG A 204 4.37 6.05 -24.31
CA ARG A 204 4.33 4.91 -25.24
C ARG A 204 3.39 5.14 -26.44
N ALA A 205 2.25 5.81 -26.22
CA ALA A 205 1.35 6.15 -27.32
C ALA A 205 1.95 7.21 -28.26
N ILE A 206 2.72 8.17 -27.73
CA ILE A 206 3.48 9.13 -28.52
C ILE A 206 4.55 8.42 -29.35
N GLU A 207 5.35 7.54 -28.71
CA GLU A 207 6.39 6.74 -29.38
C GLU A 207 5.78 5.92 -30.52
N ALA A 208 4.71 5.16 -30.27
CA ALA A 208 4.03 4.38 -31.29
C ALA A 208 3.48 5.23 -32.45
N THR A 209 3.00 6.44 -32.17
CA THR A 209 2.53 7.37 -33.21
C THR A 209 3.70 7.90 -34.05
N LEU A 210 4.86 8.14 -33.44
CA LEU A 210 6.08 8.55 -34.15
C LEU A 210 6.64 7.41 -35.01
N ASP A 211 6.70 6.20 -34.47
CA ASP A 211 7.18 5.01 -35.19
C ASP A 211 6.27 4.64 -36.38
N GLY A 212 4.98 4.96 -36.28
CA GLY A 212 3.99 4.74 -37.35
C GLY A 212 4.03 5.77 -38.49
N ILE A 213 4.99 6.70 -38.49
CA ILE A 213 5.15 7.69 -39.56
C ILE A 213 5.70 7.01 -40.81
N THR A 214 4.97 7.13 -41.91
CA THR A 214 5.34 6.70 -43.25
C THR A 214 5.20 7.86 -44.24
N PRO A 215 5.84 7.81 -45.42
CA PRO A 215 5.70 8.86 -46.43
C PRO A 215 4.24 9.19 -46.80
N PHE A 216 3.34 8.22 -46.71
CA PHE A 216 1.92 8.36 -47.07
C PHE A 216 1.04 8.97 -45.97
N ASN A 217 1.49 8.99 -44.71
CA ASN A 217 0.67 9.46 -43.57
C ASN A 217 1.36 10.54 -42.71
N ALA A 218 2.55 11.01 -43.13
CA ALA A 218 3.44 11.83 -42.32
C ALA A 218 2.80 13.11 -41.78
N GLY A 219 2.00 13.82 -42.59
CA GLY A 219 1.32 15.04 -42.15
C GLY A 219 0.39 14.78 -40.97
N LYS A 220 -0.57 13.86 -41.16
CA LYS A 220 -1.56 13.49 -40.13
C LYS A 220 -0.92 12.94 -38.87
N LYS A 221 0.08 12.06 -38.99
CA LYS A 221 0.75 11.45 -37.83
C LYS A 221 1.61 12.45 -37.05
N LYS A 222 2.26 13.40 -37.73
CA LYS A 222 2.99 14.50 -37.06
C LYS A 222 2.05 15.41 -36.28
N GLU A 223 0.89 15.77 -36.84
CA GLU A 223 -0.12 16.55 -36.14
C GLU A 223 -0.68 15.82 -34.91
N GLU A 224 -0.94 14.51 -35.05
CA GLU A 224 -1.37 13.65 -33.95
C GLU A 224 -0.32 13.62 -32.83
N ALA A 225 0.94 13.34 -33.16
CA ALA A 225 2.05 13.33 -32.20
C ALA A 225 2.22 14.70 -31.51
N LEU A 226 2.13 15.79 -32.26
CA LEU A 226 2.23 17.15 -31.71
C LEU A 226 1.10 17.45 -30.73
N SER A 227 -0.13 17.02 -31.03
CA SER A 227 -1.29 17.16 -30.14
C SER A 227 -1.10 16.38 -28.84
N LEU A 228 -0.60 15.14 -28.93
CA LEU A 228 -0.28 14.32 -27.75
C LEU A 228 0.83 14.95 -26.90
N LEU A 229 1.92 15.40 -27.53
CA LEU A 229 3.04 16.07 -26.85
C LEU A 229 2.59 17.36 -26.15
N LYS A 230 1.79 18.20 -26.80
CA LYS A 230 1.23 19.43 -26.21
C LYS A 230 0.44 19.17 -24.92
N LYS A 231 -0.25 18.01 -24.81
CA LYS A 231 -0.96 17.60 -23.60
C LYS A 231 -0.03 16.97 -22.56
N TRP A 232 0.95 16.21 -23.00
CA TRP A 232 1.84 15.43 -22.14
C TRP A 232 2.87 16.29 -21.40
N PHE A 233 3.52 17.24 -22.07
CA PHE A 233 4.60 18.05 -21.49
C PHE A 233 4.17 18.81 -20.21
N PRO A 234 3.05 19.55 -20.17
CA PRO A 234 2.63 20.25 -18.95
C PRO A 234 2.34 19.27 -17.79
N GLN A 235 1.80 18.10 -18.09
CA GLN A 235 1.52 17.08 -17.07
C GLN A 235 2.81 16.48 -16.51
N MET A 236 3.81 16.24 -17.37
CA MET A 236 5.13 15.76 -16.98
C MET A 236 5.91 16.79 -16.17
N GLU A 237 5.87 18.06 -16.55
CA GLU A 237 6.55 19.12 -15.82
C GLU A 237 5.99 19.26 -14.40
N ASN A 238 4.66 19.30 -14.28
CA ASN A 238 3.99 19.28 -12.98
C ASN A 238 4.35 18.03 -12.16
N PHE A 239 4.35 16.85 -12.80
CA PHE A 239 4.72 15.60 -12.15
C PHE A 239 6.18 15.62 -11.64
N SER A 240 7.12 16.09 -12.46
CA SER A 240 8.53 16.26 -12.09
C SER A 240 8.68 17.21 -10.88
N GLY A 241 7.95 18.32 -10.88
CA GLY A 241 7.87 19.24 -9.74
C GLY A 241 7.40 18.53 -8.46
N GLN A 242 6.39 17.67 -8.54
CA GLN A 242 5.89 16.87 -7.41
C GLN A 242 6.92 15.84 -6.92
N LEU A 243 7.69 15.23 -7.82
CA LEU A 243 8.70 14.22 -7.48
C LEU A 243 9.90 14.79 -6.71
N LYS A 244 10.23 16.09 -6.86
CA LYS A 244 11.33 16.73 -6.11
C LYS A 244 11.24 16.49 -4.60
N LYS A 245 10.03 16.48 -4.05
CA LYS A 245 9.77 16.22 -2.62
C LYS A 245 10.18 14.82 -2.16
N TYR A 246 10.20 13.84 -3.07
CA TYR A 246 10.44 12.41 -2.80
C TYR A 246 11.79 11.93 -3.34
N LYS A 247 12.65 12.82 -3.86
CA LYS A 247 13.94 12.48 -4.46
C LYS A 247 14.79 11.54 -3.60
N VAL A 248 14.88 11.80 -2.30
CA VAL A 248 15.62 10.93 -1.35
C VAL A 248 15.04 9.52 -1.34
N THR A 249 13.71 9.39 -1.24
CA THR A 249 13.01 8.10 -1.22
C THR A 249 13.18 7.35 -2.54
N ILE A 250 13.10 8.06 -3.67
CA ILE A 250 13.26 7.45 -4.99
C ILE A 250 14.68 6.93 -5.17
N ASN A 251 15.70 7.72 -4.85
CA ASN A 251 17.10 7.32 -4.98
C ASN A 251 17.42 6.11 -4.10
N ASP A 252 16.92 6.11 -2.87
CA ASP A 252 17.12 5.01 -1.92
C ASP A 252 16.44 3.71 -2.41
N LEU A 253 15.21 3.79 -2.93
CA LEU A 253 14.52 2.64 -3.53
C LEU A 253 15.20 2.13 -4.81
N LEU A 254 15.79 3.02 -5.61
CA LEU A 254 16.56 2.62 -6.81
C LEU A 254 17.81 1.84 -6.40
N ALA A 255 18.56 2.33 -5.40
CA ALA A 255 19.73 1.63 -4.88
C ALA A 255 19.36 0.26 -4.28
N GLU A 256 18.26 0.19 -3.54
CA GLU A 256 17.75 -1.09 -3.01
C GLU A 256 17.37 -2.06 -4.13
N ASN A 257 16.66 -1.58 -5.17
CA ASN A 257 16.29 -2.41 -6.32
C ASN A 257 17.52 -2.96 -7.06
N GLU A 258 18.56 -2.15 -7.29
CA GLU A 258 19.82 -2.59 -7.90
C GLU A 258 20.48 -3.71 -7.08
N GLN A 259 20.51 -3.56 -5.75
CA GLN A 259 21.04 -4.60 -4.87
C GLN A 259 20.20 -5.88 -4.90
N LEU A 260 18.87 -5.75 -4.91
CA LEU A 260 17.96 -6.88 -5.01
C LEU A 260 18.12 -7.62 -6.34
N GLU A 261 18.25 -6.90 -7.45
CA GLU A 261 18.51 -7.48 -8.77
C GLU A 261 19.86 -8.22 -8.80
N ALA A 262 20.91 -7.63 -8.23
CA ALA A 262 22.23 -8.26 -8.14
C ALA A 262 22.16 -9.56 -7.31
N ARG A 263 21.47 -9.54 -6.16
CA ARG A 263 21.24 -10.73 -5.32
C ARG A 263 20.43 -11.79 -6.04
N ALA A 264 19.37 -11.41 -6.77
CA ALA A 264 18.56 -12.34 -7.54
C ALA A 264 19.40 -13.03 -8.64
N LYS A 265 20.16 -12.26 -9.42
CA LYS A 265 21.08 -12.77 -10.45
C LYS A 265 22.14 -13.71 -9.88
N ALA A 266 22.70 -13.37 -8.70
CA ALA A 266 23.67 -14.22 -8.01
C ALA A 266 23.04 -15.54 -7.52
N SER A 267 21.82 -15.49 -6.98
CA SER A 267 21.07 -16.67 -6.53
C SER A 267 20.75 -17.62 -7.69
N GLU A 268 20.32 -17.09 -8.84
CA GLU A 268 20.07 -17.90 -10.04
C GLU A 268 21.35 -18.54 -10.59
N LYS A 269 22.46 -17.78 -10.65
CA LYS A 269 23.77 -18.33 -11.04
C LYS A 269 24.23 -19.43 -10.09
N GLY A 270 24.04 -19.27 -8.78
CA GLY A 270 24.35 -20.28 -7.77
C GLY A 270 23.55 -21.57 -7.98
N LYS A 271 22.23 -21.46 -8.17
CA LYS A 271 21.37 -22.62 -8.46
C LYS A 271 21.78 -23.34 -9.75
N MET A 272 22.09 -22.61 -10.82
CA MET A 272 22.58 -23.21 -12.08
C MET A 272 23.91 -23.94 -11.88
N LYS A 273 24.84 -23.37 -11.08
CA LYS A 273 26.13 -23.99 -10.78
C LYS A 273 25.98 -25.27 -9.96
N ASP A 274 25.16 -25.26 -8.91
CA ASP A 274 24.87 -26.44 -8.09
C ASP A 274 24.21 -27.56 -8.91
N THR A 275 23.30 -27.20 -9.80
CA THR A 275 22.62 -28.17 -10.69
C THR A 275 23.61 -28.79 -11.68
N MET A 276 24.52 -27.99 -12.25
CA MET A 276 25.61 -28.49 -13.10
C MET A 276 26.58 -29.39 -12.34
N GLU A 277 26.96 -29.03 -11.11
CA GLU A 277 27.88 -29.82 -10.30
C GLU A 277 27.26 -31.16 -9.89
N ARG A 278 25.97 -31.18 -9.51
CA ARG A 278 25.24 -32.44 -9.28
C ARG A 278 25.13 -33.29 -10.54
N ALA A 279 24.87 -32.69 -11.70
CA ALA A 279 24.83 -33.41 -12.98
C ALA A 279 26.20 -33.99 -13.37
N LYS A 280 27.29 -33.27 -13.11
CA LYS A 280 28.66 -33.76 -13.32
C LYS A 280 29.03 -34.87 -12.34
N ALA A 281 28.63 -34.75 -11.07
CA ALA A 281 28.85 -35.79 -10.06
C ALA A 281 28.08 -37.08 -10.38
N GLY A 282 26.82 -36.97 -10.81
CA GLY A 282 26.01 -38.13 -11.25
C GLY A 282 26.63 -38.86 -12.43
N LYS A 283 27.06 -38.14 -13.48
CA LYS A 283 27.76 -38.73 -14.64
C LYS A 283 29.10 -39.37 -14.28
N ARG A 284 29.80 -38.87 -13.25
CA ARG A 284 31.05 -39.47 -12.77
C ARG A 284 30.79 -40.76 -11.99
N ALA A 285 29.72 -40.82 -11.20
CA ALA A 285 29.31 -42.03 -10.47
C ALA A 285 28.87 -43.16 -11.43
N GLU A 286 28.10 -42.84 -12.47
CA GLU A 286 27.67 -43.83 -13.50
C GLU A 286 28.86 -44.41 -14.29
N ARG A 287 29.89 -43.61 -14.57
CA ARG A 287 31.11 -44.08 -15.24
C ARG A 287 31.96 -45.00 -14.35
N HIS A 288 31.95 -44.79 -13.04
CA HIS A 288 32.66 -45.66 -12.10
C HIS A 288 31.91 -46.98 -11.85
N SER A 289 30.58 -47.00 -11.92
CA SER A 289 29.79 -48.23 -11.80
C SER A 289 29.80 -49.11 -13.05
N ALA A 290 30.09 -48.54 -14.23
CA ALA A 290 30.16 -49.28 -15.49
C ALA A 290 31.56 -49.84 -15.82
N ALA A 291 32.56 -49.55 -14.99
CA ALA A 291 33.96 -49.96 -15.17
C ALA A 291 34.45 -50.95 -14.10
N GLY A 292 33.53 -51.47 -13.27
CA GLY A 292 33.79 -52.49 -12.24
C GLY A 292 33.15 -53.82 -12.59
#